data_AF-A0AAT9HDB9-F1
#
_entry.id   AF-A0AAT9HDB9-F1
#
_cell.length_a   1.000
_cell.length_b   1.000
_cell.length_c   1.000
_cell.angle_alpha   90.00
_cell.angle_beta   90.00
_cell.angle_gamma   90.00
#
_symmetry.space_group_name_H-M   'P 1'
#
loop_
_entity.id
_entity.type
_entity.pdbx_description
1 polymer ?
#
loop_
_entity_poly.entity_id
_entity_poly.type
_entity_poly.pdbx_seq_one_letter_code
_entity_poly.pdbx_strand_id
1 'polypeptide(L)'
;MSVILFRRPARRKGPEMPSGELSLQEPPTLPEVVPDSSAVWTYLPMALMSVSMMLMFMRPGMSRGSGGFIYIALGVMVVASAGMMLGQVMRRNGERKQRMKGERRDYLRYLRQTRRIVRTSIVEQQRALAWRHPEPDALSSLVRSTRLWERRSSDEDFGEVRMGVGDQRLAMKLTPLSTKPVEDLEPLSAHALRSFTRAYSTVRDQPIAIYLRAWSKVLFRGDEERIRAQVRALLAQLAVFHSPTTCGSRCACRTSGAPSGSGRSGCRTVCTGTRRTAPGPPV
;
A
#
# COMPACT_ATOMS: atom_id res chain seq x y z
N MET A 1 12.56 10.53 53.84
CA MET A 1 12.00 10.18 52.53
C MET A 1 10.57 9.74 52.72
N SER A 2 9.59 10.52 52.22
CA SER A 2 8.18 10.11 52.20
C SER A 2 7.88 9.37 50.90
N VAL A 3 7.22 8.21 51.01
CA VAL A 3 6.74 7.44 49.85
C VAL A 3 5.25 7.73 49.71
N ILE A 4 4.83 8.23 48.54
CA ILE A 4 3.42 8.42 48.24
C ILE A 4 2.90 7.12 47.64
N LEU A 5 1.84 6.56 48.25
CA LEU A 5 1.21 5.34 47.76
C LEU A 5 0.43 5.66 46.48
N PHE A 6 0.90 5.16 45.34
CA PHE A 6 0.25 5.35 44.05
C PHE A 6 -0.69 4.18 43.75
N ARG A 7 -2.01 4.46 43.69
CA ARG A 7 -3.00 3.48 43.25
C ARG A 7 -3.11 3.50 41.73
N ARG A 8 -2.79 2.37 41.10
CA ARG A 8 -2.77 2.20 39.65
C ARG A 8 -4.20 2.34 39.06
N PRO A 9 -4.47 3.35 38.20
CA PRO A 9 -5.79 3.51 37.59
C PRO A 9 -6.06 2.44 36.52
N ALA A 10 -7.30 2.36 36.06
CA ALA A 10 -7.66 1.54 34.90
C ALA A 10 -6.97 2.08 33.64
N ARG A 11 -6.52 1.17 32.77
CA ARG A 11 -5.78 1.53 31.55
C ARG A 11 -6.69 2.33 30.61
N ARG A 12 -6.23 3.50 30.17
CA ARG A 12 -6.94 4.29 29.16
C ARG A 12 -6.85 3.59 27.81
N LYS A 13 -7.98 3.41 27.13
CA LYS A 13 -8.00 2.91 25.76
C LYS A 13 -7.30 3.93 24.86
N GLY A 14 -6.24 3.48 24.19
CA GLY A 14 -5.54 4.27 23.18
C GLY A 14 -6.29 4.28 21.85
N PRO A 15 -5.76 4.98 20.84
CA PRO A 15 -6.24 4.84 19.48
C PRO A 15 -6.13 3.38 19.03
N GLU A 16 -7.17 2.88 18.37
CA GLU A 16 -7.16 1.53 17.84
C GLU A 16 -6.24 1.43 16.62
N MET A 17 -5.58 0.28 16.47
CA MET A 17 -4.79 0.02 15.28
C MET A 17 -5.75 -0.24 14.11
N PRO A 18 -5.59 0.45 12.97
CA PRO A 18 -6.40 0.16 11.81
C PRO A 18 -6.09 -1.26 11.35
N SER A 19 -7.11 -2.11 11.35
CA SER A 19 -7.03 -3.50 10.90
C SER A 19 -8.07 -3.73 9.81
N GLY A 20 -7.77 -4.63 8.89
CA GLY A 20 -8.67 -4.95 7.78
C GLY A 20 -7.93 -5.16 6.46
N GLU A 21 -8.69 -5.63 5.47
CA GLU A 21 -8.22 -5.81 4.10
C GLU A 21 -8.90 -4.78 3.21
N LEU A 22 -8.10 -4.02 2.46
CA LEU A 22 -8.61 -3.11 1.45
C LEU A 22 -8.44 -3.79 0.09
N SER A 23 -9.55 -4.29 -0.42
CA SER A 23 -9.65 -4.86 -1.76
C SER A 23 -9.49 -3.77 -2.81
N LEU A 24 -8.41 -3.83 -3.59
CA LEU A 24 -8.21 -2.92 -4.72
C LEU A 24 -8.91 -3.47 -5.97
N GLN A 25 -9.69 -2.62 -6.64
CA GLN A 25 -10.36 -2.98 -7.89
C GLN A 25 -9.34 -3.20 -9.01
N GLU A 26 -9.66 -4.16 -9.87
CA GLU A 26 -8.87 -4.50 -11.05
C GLU A 26 -8.80 -3.32 -12.03
N PRO A 27 -7.65 -3.15 -12.72
CA PRO A 27 -7.55 -2.18 -13.80
C PRO A 27 -8.50 -2.56 -14.95
N PRO A 28 -8.97 -1.58 -15.75
CA PRO A 28 -9.71 -1.89 -16.96
C PRO A 28 -8.86 -2.76 -17.90
N THR A 29 -9.48 -3.81 -18.44
CA THR A 29 -8.85 -4.67 -19.44
C THR A 29 -8.78 -3.97 -20.79
N LEU A 30 -7.74 -4.26 -21.57
CA LEU A 30 -7.71 -3.90 -22.97
C LEU A 30 -8.91 -4.56 -23.65
N PRO A 31 -9.75 -3.82 -24.40
CA PRO A 31 -10.76 -4.44 -25.23
C PRO A 31 -10.03 -5.28 -26.27
N GLU A 32 -10.22 -6.60 -26.19
CA GLU A 32 -9.66 -7.59 -27.10
C GLU A 32 -9.84 -7.08 -28.54
N VAL A 33 -8.77 -7.10 -29.32
CA VAL A 33 -8.82 -6.69 -30.72
C VAL A 33 -9.48 -7.84 -31.47
N VAL A 34 -10.79 -8.02 -31.28
CA VAL A 34 -11.57 -8.84 -32.18
C VAL A 34 -11.50 -8.13 -33.53
N PRO A 35 -10.86 -8.71 -34.56
CA PRO A 35 -10.96 -8.18 -35.90
C PRO A 35 -12.44 -8.25 -36.27
N ASP A 36 -13.10 -7.10 -36.20
CA ASP A 36 -14.52 -6.93 -36.45
C ASP A 36 -14.76 -7.11 -37.96
N SER A 37 -14.73 -8.36 -38.40
CA SER A 37 -15.13 -8.78 -39.74
C SER A 37 -16.59 -8.41 -40.01
N SER A 38 -17.35 -8.03 -38.99
CA SER A 38 -18.72 -7.50 -39.07
C SER A 38 -18.85 -6.33 -40.06
N ALA A 39 -17.84 -5.44 -40.13
CA ALA A 39 -17.84 -4.38 -41.15
C ALA A 39 -17.69 -4.97 -42.56
N VAL A 40 -16.78 -5.94 -42.74
CA VAL A 40 -16.60 -6.63 -44.02
C VAL A 40 -17.88 -7.39 -44.41
N TRP A 41 -18.49 -8.14 -43.49
CA TRP A 41 -19.73 -8.89 -43.71
C TRP A 41 -20.96 -8.02 -43.96
N THR A 42 -21.01 -6.81 -43.39
CA THR A 42 -22.13 -5.87 -43.64
C THR A 42 -22.00 -5.18 -45.00
N TYR A 43 -20.77 -4.93 -45.46
CA TYR A 43 -20.51 -4.19 -46.69
C TYR A 43 -20.25 -5.08 -47.92
N LEU A 44 -19.87 -6.35 -47.73
CA LEU A 44 -19.69 -7.32 -48.80
C LEU A 44 -20.97 -7.49 -49.65
N PRO A 45 -22.20 -7.62 -49.09
CA PRO A 45 -23.41 -7.73 -49.88
C PRO A 45 -23.72 -6.46 -50.67
N MET A 46 -23.54 -5.26 -50.11
CA MET A 46 -23.74 -4.01 -50.86
C MET A 46 -22.75 -3.87 -52.02
N ALA A 47 -21.49 -4.26 -51.82
CA ALA A 47 -20.49 -4.29 -52.88
C ALA A 47 -20.79 -5.37 -53.94
N LEU A 48 -21.23 -6.56 -53.53
CA LEU A 48 -21.62 -7.62 -54.46
C LEU A 48 -22.88 -7.28 -55.26
N MET A 49 -23.85 -6.58 -54.65
CA MET A 49 -25.06 -6.12 -55.32
C MET A 49 -24.75 -5.00 -56.34
N SER A 50 -23.84 -4.08 -56.03
CA SER A 50 -23.42 -3.05 -56.99
C SER A 50 -22.64 -3.65 -58.18
N VAL A 51 -21.79 -4.64 -57.93
CA VAL A 51 -21.07 -5.39 -58.98
C VAL A 51 -22.03 -6.27 -59.80
N SER A 52 -23.02 -6.90 -59.17
CA SER A 52 -24.03 -7.74 -59.87
C SER A 52 -24.92 -6.89 -60.78
N MET A 53 -25.32 -5.70 -60.34
CA MET A 53 -26.04 -4.74 -61.19
C MET A 53 -25.18 -4.31 -62.38
N MET A 54 -23.86 -4.13 -62.20
CA MET A 54 -22.94 -3.81 -63.29
C MET A 54 -22.86 -4.91 -64.35
N LEU A 55 -22.74 -6.18 -63.93
CA LEU A 55 -22.69 -7.32 -64.86
C LEU A 55 -24.03 -7.56 -65.58
N MET A 56 -25.16 -7.29 -64.92
CA MET A 56 -26.49 -7.45 -65.51
C MET A 56 -26.75 -6.46 -66.66
N PHE A 57 -26.25 -5.22 -66.57
CA PHE A 57 -26.45 -4.17 -67.58
C PHE A 57 -25.33 -4.07 -68.62
N MET A 58 -24.20 -4.76 -68.40
CA MET A 58 -23.15 -4.97 -69.42
C MET A 58 -23.51 -6.08 -70.41
N ARG A 59 -24.65 -6.78 -70.20
CA ARG A 59 -25.22 -7.71 -71.17
C ARG A 59 -25.64 -6.93 -72.43
N PRO A 60 -25.11 -7.26 -73.63
CA PRO A 60 -25.37 -6.50 -74.84
C PRO A 60 -26.84 -6.64 -75.24
N GLY A 61 -27.66 -5.62 -75.01
CA GLY A 61 -29.04 -5.62 -75.51
C GLY A 61 -30.06 -4.66 -74.87
N MET A 62 -29.80 -4.03 -73.71
CA MET A 62 -30.91 -3.44 -72.92
C MET A 62 -30.92 -1.92 -72.69
N SER A 63 -29.99 -1.09 -73.17
CA SER A 63 -30.24 0.37 -73.14
C SER A 63 -29.30 1.18 -74.03
N ARG A 64 -29.88 1.99 -74.92
CA ARG A 64 -29.21 2.67 -76.04
C ARG A 64 -29.26 4.20 -75.90
N GLY A 65 -29.10 4.74 -74.68
CA GLY A 65 -29.33 6.18 -74.46
C GLY A 65 -28.48 6.95 -73.43
N SER A 66 -27.71 6.34 -72.54
CA SER A 66 -27.03 7.11 -71.47
C SER A 66 -25.69 6.54 -70.97
N GLY A 67 -24.92 5.90 -71.87
CA GLY A 67 -23.67 5.20 -71.51
C GLY A 67 -22.66 6.05 -70.73
N GLY A 68 -22.45 7.33 -71.08
CA GLY A 68 -21.50 8.21 -70.38
C GLY A 68 -21.97 8.68 -69.00
N PHE A 69 -23.27 8.96 -68.85
CA PHE A 69 -23.86 9.39 -67.57
C PHE A 69 -23.83 8.26 -66.53
N ILE A 70 -23.98 7.01 -66.99
CA ILE A 70 -23.94 5.82 -66.14
C ILE A 70 -22.54 5.60 -65.53
N TYR A 71 -21.45 5.75 -66.29
CA TYR A 71 -20.10 5.60 -65.75
C TYR A 71 -19.77 6.66 -64.68
N ILE A 72 -20.24 7.89 -64.89
CA ILE A 72 -20.09 8.98 -63.91
C ILE A 72 -20.91 8.70 -62.65
N ALA A 73 -22.18 8.29 -62.80
CA ALA A 73 -23.05 7.94 -61.68
C ALA A 73 -22.48 6.79 -60.83
N LEU A 74 -21.87 5.79 -61.48
CA LEU A 74 -21.26 4.65 -60.81
C LEU A 74 -19.95 5.01 -60.08
N GLY A 75 -19.11 5.86 -60.71
CA GLY A 75 -17.91 6.39 -60.06
C GLY A 75 -18.23 7.19 -58.79
N VAL A 76 -19.26 8.04 -58.84
CA VAL A 76 -19.73 8.82 -57.67
C VAL A 76 -20.27 7.90 -56.57
N MET A 77 -21.01 6.84 -56.92
CA MET A 77 -21.54 5.91 -55.93
C MET A 77 -20.44 5.16 -55.18
N VAL A 78 -19.42 4.65 -55.88
CA VAL A 78 -18.28 3.95 -55.26
C VAL A 78 -17.49 4.90 -54.34
N VAL A 79 -17.23 6.13 -54.78
CA VAL A 79 -16.53 7.13 -53.96
C VAL A 79 -17.36 7.52 -52.73
N ALA A 80 -18.69 7.67 -52.86
CA ALA A 80 -19.58 7.96 -51.74
C ALA A 80 -19.65 6.81 -50.73
N SER A 81 -19.71 5.55 -51.20
CA SER A 81 -19.67 4.36 -50.34
C SER A 81 -18.33 4.23 -49.61
N ALA A 82 -17.21 4.44 -50.31
CA ALA A 82 -15.88 4.44 -49.70
C ALA A 82 -15.71 5.56 -48.67
N GLY A 83 -16.20 6.77 -48.99
CA GLY A 83 -16.19 7.91 -48.07
C GLY A 83 -17.00 7.66 -46.79
N MET A 84 -18.20 7.06 -46.91
CA MET A 84 -19.01 6.66 -45.75
C MET A 84 -18.36 5.55 -44.93
N MET A 85 -17.75 4.54 -45.57
CA MET A 85 -17.03 3.46 -44.89
C MET A 85 -15.84 4.01 -44.10
N LEU A 86 -15.00 4.86 -44.72
CA LEU A 86 -13.89 5.52 -44.05
C LEU A 86 -14.35 6.44 -42.92
N GLY A 87 -15.42 7.22 -43.13
CA GLY A 87 -16.01 8.09 -42.12
C GLY A 87 -16.52 7.32 -40.90
N GLN A 88 -17.19 6.17 -41.11
CA GLN A 88 -17.66 5.32 -40.02
C GLN A 88 -16.52 4.63 -39.28
N VAL A 89 -15.50 4.13 -39.98
CA VAL A 89 -14.30 3.55 -39.34
C VAL A 89 -13.58 4.61 -38.51
N MET A 90 -13.44 5.82 -39.03
CA MET A 90 -12.80 6.93 -38.32
C MET A 90 -13.60 7.34 -37.08
N ARG A 91 -14.94 7.43 -37.19
CA ARG A 91 -15.82 7.73 -36.07
C ARG A 91 -15.80 6.63 -35.00
N ARG A 92 -15.89 5.36 -35.39
CA ARG A 92 -15.79 4.21 -34.46
C ARG A 92 -14.45 4.17 -33.74
N ASN A 93 -13.35 4.42 -34.46
CA ASN A 93 -12.02 4.55 -33.86
C ASN A 93 -11.93 5.74 -32.90
N GLY A 94 -12.58 6.86 -33.22
CA GLY A 94 -12.70 8.03 -32.35
C GLY A 94 -13.47 7.72 -31.06
N GLU A 95 -14.65 7.10 -31.17
CA GLU A 95 -15.48 6.69 -30.03
C GLU A 95 -14.75 5.66 -29.15
N ARG A 96 -14.07 4.66 -29.74
CA ARG A 96 -13.24 3.69 -29.00
C ARG A 96 -12.12 4.38 -28.22
N LYS A 97 -11.38 5.30 -28.86
CA LYS A 97 -10.33 6.08 -28.19
C LYS A 97 -10.88 6.93 -27.05
N GLN A 98 -12.07 7.52 -27.20
CA GLN A 98 -12.71 8.31 -26.15
C GLN A 98 -13.18 7.44 -24.97
N ARG A 99 -13.78 6.27 -25.23
CA ARG A 99 -14.20 5.32 -24.19
C ARG A 99 -12.99 4.87 -23.34
N MET A 100 -11.90 4.46 -23.98
CA MET A 100 -10.65 4.09 -23.28
C MET A 100 -10.09 5.23 -22.42
N LYS A 101 -10.12 6.48 -22.90
CA LYS A 101 -9.70 7.65 -22.12
C LYS A 101 -10.62 7.90 -20.92
N GLY A 102 -11.93 7.66 -21.09
CA GLY A 102 -12.93 7.75 -20.02
C GLY A 102 -12.65 6.76 -18.89
N GLU A 103 -12.56 5.47 -19.22
CA GLU A 103 -12.28 4.39 -18.27
C GLU A 103 -10.98 4.61 -17.51
N ARG A 104 -9.92 5.03 -18.21
CA ARG A 104 -8.63 5.38 -17.59
C ARG A 104 -8.76 6.54 -16.61
N ARG A 105 -9.52 7.59 -16.97
CA ARG A 105 -9.75 8.74 -16.08
C ARG A 105 -10.52 8.34 -14.82
N ASP A 106 -11.50 7.46 -14.97
CA ASP A 106 -12.32 7.00 -13.87
C ASP A 106 -11.52 6.07 -12.93
N TYR A 107 -10.68 5.19 -13.48
CA TYR A 107 -9.76 4.37 -12.66
C TYR A 107 -8.74 5.21 -11.88
N LEU A 108 -8.15 6.22 -12.50
CA LEU A 108 -7.24 7.15 -11.81
C LEU A 108 -7.96 8.02 -10.78
N ARG A 109 -9.27 8.28 -10.96
CA ARG A 109 -10.11 8.94 -9.94
C ARG A 109 -10.33 7.98 -8.76
N TYR A 110 -10.63 6.71 -9.02
CA TYR A 110 -10.74 5.67 -8.01
C TYR A 110 -9.45 5.57 -7.18
N LEU A 111 -8.27 5.43 -7.82
CA LEU A 111 -6.99 5.37 -7.10
C LEU A 111 -6.73 6.62 -6.24
N ARG A 112 -7.17 7.81 -6.68
CA ARG A 112 -7.09 9.04 -5.88
C ARG A 112 -7.99 9.00 -4.65
N GLN A 113 -9.20 8.46 -4.77
CA GLN A 113 -10.11 8.29 -3.64
C GLN A 113 -9.55 7.28 -2.64
N THR A 114 -9.11 6.12 -3.13
CA THR A 114 -8.48 5.08 -2.31
C THR A 114 -7.23 5.59 -1.59
N ARG A 115 -6.43 6.45 -2.24
CA ARG A 115 -5.29 7.11 -1.60
C ARG A 115 -5.67 7.89 -0.34
N ARG A 116 -6.83 8.55 -0.32
CA ARG A 116 -7.28 9.32 0.86
C ARG A 116 -7.56 8.37 2.02
N ILE A 117 -8.25 7.26 1.76
CA ILE A 117 -8.55 6.22 2.75
C ILE A 117 -7.25 5.64 3.34
N VAL A 118 -6.30 5.26 2.48
CA VAL A 118 -5.01 4.72 2.90
C VAL A 118 -4.22 5.74 3.73
N ARG A 119 -4.20 7.02 3.34
CA ARG A 119 -3.53 8.06 4.13
C ARG A 119 -4.15 8.26 5.51
N THR A 120 -5.48 8.19 5.63
CA THR A 120 -6.15 8.24 6.93
C THR A 120 -5.72 7.07 7.80
N SER A 121 -5.69 5.85 7.25
CA SER A 121 -5.22 4.66 7.98
C SER A 121 -3.75 4.76 8.41
N ILE A 122 -2.89 5.37 7.59
CA ILE A 122 -1.49 5.62 7.95
C ILE A 122 -1.39 6.53 9.18
N VAL A 123 -2.18 7.60 9.22
CA VAL A 123 -2.20 8.54 10.35
C VAL A 123 -2.75 7.87 11.61
N GLU A 124 -3.78 7.04 11.48
CA GLU A 124 -4.33 6.25 12.60
C GLU A 124 -3.31 5.26 13.15
N GLN A 125 -2.60 4.53 12.27
CA GLN A 125 -1.49 3.66 12.65
C GLN A 125 -0.37 4.43 13.36
N GLN A 126 0.05 5.58 12.81
CA GLN A 126 1.06 6.44 13.43
C GLN A 126 0.64 6.87 14.83
N ARG A 127 -0.61 7.32 15.00
CA ARG A 127 -1.15 7.75 16.30
C ARG A 127 -1.21 6.60 17.29
N ALA A 128 -1.68 5.42 16.86
CA ALA A 128 -1.77 4.25 17.72
C ALA A 128 -0.38 3.76 18.17
N LEU A 129 0.60 3.74 17.26
CA LEU A 129 1.97 3.35 17.57
C LEU A 129 2.69 4.41 18.43
N ALA A 130 2.53 5.70 18.13
CA ALA A 130 3.08 6.78 18.95
C ALA A 130 2.44 6.82 20.35
N TRP A 131 1.17 6.45 20.48
CA TRP A 131 0.52 6.29 21.78
C TRP A 131 1.16 5.18 22.59
N ARG A 132 1.38 4.00 21.99
CA ARG A 132 2.02 2.85 22.68
C ARG A 132 3.49 3.09 22.98
N HIS A 133 4.21 3.71 22.05
CA HIS A 133 5.66 3.90 22.09
C HIS A 133 6.02 5.39 21.90
N PRO A 134 5.78 6.23 22.93
CA PRO A 134 6.08 7.65 22.85
C PRO A 134 7.58 7.91 22.70
N GLU A 135 7.91 9.15 22.33
CA GLU A 135 9.30 9.60 22.25
C GLU A 135 9.95 9.65 23.64
N PRO A 136 11.27 9.39 23.75
CA PRO A 136 11.98 9.40 25.03
C PRO A 136 11.81 10.71 25.80
N ASP A 137 11.79 11.85 25.10
CA ASP A 137 11.69 13.17 25.72
C ASP A 137 10.30 13.40 26.36
N ALA A 138 9.26 12.79 25.77
CA ALA A 138 7.89 12.87 26.27
C ALA A 138 7.67 12.00 27.52
N LEU A 139 8.56 11.06 27.85
CA LEU A 139 8.40 10.16 29.01
C LEU A 139 8.32 10.92 30.34
N SER A 140 9.04 12.03 30.46
CA SER A 140 9.04 12.88 31.67
C SER A 140 7.63 13.40 32.02
N SER A 141 6.85 13.77 31.00
CA SER A 141 5.47 14.24 31.14
C SER A 141 4.51 13.13 31.58
N LEU A 142 4.81 11.88 31.23
CA LEU A 142 3.95 10.73 31.53
C LEU A 142 4.05 10.29 32.99
N VAL A 143 5.17 10.57 33.68
CA VAL A 143 5.39 10.17 35.08
C VAL A 143 4.33 10.74 36.02
N ARG A 144 3.85 11.97 35.74
CA ARG A 144 2.81 12.64 36.55
C ARG A 144 1.39 12.43 36.02
N SER A 145 1.23 11.59 35.00
CA SER A 145 -0.05 11.36 34.34
C SER A 145 -0.71 10.06 34.81
N THR A 146 -1.96 9.84 34.39
CA THR A 146 -2.69 8.58 34.59
C THR A 146 -2.10 7.40 33.82
N ARG A 147 -1.11 7.63 32.95
CA ARG A 147 -0.43 6.61 32.15
C ARG A 147 0.80 6.01 32.85
N LEU A 148 1.17 6.52 34.03
CA LEU A 148 2.21 5.91 34.85
C LEU A 148 1.82 4.48 35.18
N TRP A 149 2.72 3.56 34.87
CA TRP A 149 2.51 2.13 35.03
C TRP A 149 1.21 1.68 34.37
N GLU A 150 0.92 1.97 33.11
CA GLU A 150 -0.34 1.49 32.51
C GLU A 150 -0.32 -0.01 32.11
N ARG A 151 0.85 -0.60 31.83
CA ARG A 151 0.99 -1.96 31.25
C ARG A 151 0.99 -3.07 32.29
N ARG A 152 0.15 -4.09 32.13
CA ARG A 152 0.03 -5.25 33.02
C ARG A 152 0.67 -6.49 32.41
N SER A 153 1.05 -7.47 33.23
CA SER A 153 1.63 -8.74 32.76
C SER A 153 0.70 -9.54 31.84
N SER A 154 -0.61 -9.30 31.93
CA SER A 154 -1.66 -9.86 31.08
C SER A 154 -1.72 -9.21 29.69
N ASP A 155 -1.16 -8.01 29.52
CA ASP A 155 -1.28 -7.27 28.28
C ASP A 155 -0.22 -7.75 27.28
N GLU A 156 -0.57 -7.80 25.99
CA GLU A 156 0.34 -8.27 24.93
C GLU A 156 1.58 -7.37 24.80
N ASP A 157 1.43 -6.07 25.07
CA ASP A 157 2.50 -5.07 24.99
C ASP A 157 3.41 -5.06 26.23
N PHE A 158 3.23 -5.99 27.16
CA PHE A 158 4.09 -6.10 28.34
C PHE A 158 5.51 -6.51 27.97
N GLY A 159 6.47 -5.64 28.25
CA GLY A 159 7.88 -5.85 27.89
C GLY A 159 8.26 -5.39 26.49
N GLU A 160 7.37 -4.72 25.75
CA GLU A 160 7.74 -4.02 24.51
C GLU A 160 8.36 -2.65 24.80
N VAL A 161 9.51 -2.36 24.20
CA VAL A 161 10.23 -1.09 24.41
C VAL A 161 10.65 -0.49 23.08
N ARG A 162 10.47 0.83 22.91
CA ARG A 162 10.86 1.55 21.69
C ARG A 162 12.37 1.55 21.55
N MET A 163 12.86 1.02 20.44
CA MET A 163 14.28 1.08 20.10
C MET A 163 14.60 2.29 19.24
N GLY A 164 13.71 2.68 18.32
CA GLY A 164 13.99 3.77 17.40
C GLY A 164 12.81 4.11 16.51
N VAL A 165 13.10 4.75 15.40
CA VAL A 165 12.15 5.10 14.34
C VAL A 165 12.62 4.46 13.05
N GLY A 166 11.70 3.91 12.26
CA GLY A 166 12.01 3.35 10.96
C GLY A 166 10.78 2.94 10.17
N ASP A 167 11.00 2.13 9.15
CA ASP A 167 9.95 1.74 8.21
C ASP A 167 9.25 0.48 8.70
N GLN A 168 7.91 0.53 8.73
CA GLN A 168 7.07 -0.61 9.10
C GLN A 168 6.02 -0.87 8.02
N ARG A 169 5.57 -2.12 7.90
CA ARG A 169 4.46 -2.45 6.99
C ARG A 169 3.18 -1.73 7.42
N LEU A 170 2.34 -1.38 6.45
CA LEU A 170 0.99 -0.90 6.71
C LEU A 170 0.19 -1.98 7.46
N ALA A 171 -0.54 -1.60 8.50
CA ALA A 171 -1.33 -2.52 9.32
C ALA A 171 -2.53 -3.09 8.53
N MET A 172 -3.10 -2.29 7.63
CA MET A 172 -4.11 -2.71 6.66
C MET A 172 -3.44 -3.46 5.49
N LYS A 173 -3.99 -4.62 5.13
CA LYS A 173 -3.51 -5.38 3.97
C LYS A 173 -4.10 -4.79 2.68
N LEU A 174 -3.22 -4.43 1.74
CA LEU A 174 -3.59 -4.05 0.39
C LEU A 174 -3.58 -5.31 -0.48
N THR A 175 -4.75 -5.92 -0.68
CA THR A 175 -4.88 -7.11 -1.52
C THR A 175 -5.39 -6.69 -2.90
N PRO A 176 -4.57 -6.74 -3.96
CA PRO A 176 -5.08 -6.57 -5.30
C PRO A 176 -5.94 -7.77 -5.66
N LEU A 177 -7.19 -7.54 -6.09
CA LEU A 177 -7.88 -8.57 -6.88
C LEU A 177 -7.09 -8.67 -8.19
N SER A 178 -6.60 -9.86 -8.51
CA SER A 178 -5.88 -10.10 -9.76
C SER A 178 -6.33 -11.44 -10.31
N THR A 179 -7.42 -11.43 -11.07
CA THR A 179 -7.95 -12.62 -11.73
C THR A 179 -7.46 -12.80 -13.17
N LYS A 180 -6.84 -11.77 -13.78
CA LYS A 180 -6.47 -11.76 -15.21
C LYS A 180 -4.95 -11.66 -15.45
N PRO A 181 -4.43 -12.28 -16.53
CA PRO A 181 -3.05 -12.14 -16.96
C PRO A 181 -2.65 -10.68 -17.20
N VAL A 182 -1.37 -10.36 -17.02
CA VAL A 182 -0.86 -8.97 -17.09
C VAL A 182 -0.94 -8.43 -18.52
N GLU A 183 -0.91 -9.32 -19.52
CA GLU A 183 -0.96 -8.97 -20.93
C GLU A 183 -2.29 -8.31 -21.35
N ASP A 184 -3.38 -8.59 -20.64
CA ASP A 184 -4.72 -8.11 -20.98
C ASP A 184 -5.11 -6.78 -20.30
N LEU A 185 -4.22 -6.18 -19.52
CA LEU A 185 -4.50 -4.97 -18.73
C LEU A 185 -4.01 -3.71 -19.44
N GLU A 186 -4.73 -2.59 -19.26
CA GLU A 186 -4.25 -1.30 -19.74
C GLU A 186 -2.94 -0.91 -19.04
N PRO A 187 -1.85 -0.67 -19.79
CA PRO A 187 -0.51 -0.62 -19.22
C PRO A 187 -0.31 0.53 -18.24
N LEU A 188 -0.97 1.69 -18.43
CA LEU A 188 -0.86 2.79 -17.47
C LEU A 188 -1.57 2.43 -16.16
N SER A 189 -2.79 1.91 -16.22
CA SER A 189 -3.61 1.60 -15.07
C SER A 189 -2.99 0.47 -14.25
N ALA A 190 -2.45 -0.56 -14.92
CA ALA A 190 -1.66 -1.61 -14.29
C ALA A 190 -0.39 -1.06 -13.61
N HIS A 191 0.35 -0.17 -14.30
CA HIS A 191 1.53 0.47 -13.73
C HIS A 191 1.18 1.36 -12.52
N ALA A 192 0.09 2.13 -12.61
CA ALA A 192 -0.39 3.00 -11.53
C ALA A 192 -0.79 2.19 -10.30
N LEU A 193 -1.47 1.05 -10.47
CA LEU A 193 -1.80 0.13 -9.38
C LEU A 193 -0.54 -0.44 -8.73
N ARG A 194 0.42 -0.95 -9.51
CA ARG A 194 1.69 -1.49 -8.97
C ARG A 194 2.48 -0.44 -8.20
N SER A 195 2.59 0.77 -8.76
CA SER A 195 3.26 1.90 -8.12
C SER A 195 2.55 2.31 -6.83
N PHE A 196 1.21 2.33 -6.83
CA PHE A 196 0.40 2.60 -5.64
C PHE A 196 0.65 1.59 -4.52
N THR A 197 0.59 0.29 -4.83
CA THR A 197 0.81 -0.77 -3.84
C THR A 197 2.22 -0.70 -3.27
N ARG A 198 3.25 -0.50 -4.11
CA ARG A 198 4.64 -0.38 -3.66
C ARG A 198 4.87 0.86 -2.79
N ALA A 199 4.22 1.99 -3.12
CA ALA A 199 4.38 3.23 -2.37
C ALA A 199 3.71 3.19 -0.99
N TYR A 200 2.59 2.47 -0.85
CA TYR A 200 1.80 2.42 0.37
C TYR A 200 1.90 1.11 1.16
N SER A 201 2.68 0.13 0.69
CA SER A 201 2.95 -1.10 1.45
C SER A 201 3.77 -0.88 2.71
N THR A 202 4.59 0.17 2.72
CA THR A 202 5.50 0.52 3.82
C THR A 202 5.25 1.95 4.27
N VAL A 203 5.08 2.12 5.58
CA VAL A 203 4.92 3.41 6.23
C VAL A 203 6.22 3.79 6.91
N ARG A 204 6.70 4.98 6.57
CA ARG A 204 7.94 5.54 7.13
C ARG A 204 7.68 6.19 8.49
N ASP A 205 8.77 6.45 9.21
CA ASP A 205 8.80 7.21 10.46
C ASP A 205 7.93 6.62 11.58
N GLN A 206 7.90 5.29 11.69
CA GLN A 206 7.16 4.58 12.73
C GLN A 206 8.06 4.22 13.92
N PRO A 207 7.56 4.32 15.17
CA PRO A 207 8.32 3.87 16.32
C PRO A 207 8.44 2.34 16.29
N ILE A 208 9.67 1.85 16.16
CA ILE A 208 9.97 0.42 16.18
C ILE A 208 10.22 0.00 17.61
N ALA A 209 9.43 -0.96 18.08
CA ALA A 209 9.59 -1.56 19.39
C ALA A 209 10.16 -2.97 19.30
N ILE A 210 10.86 -3.36 20.35
CA ILE A 210 11.40 -4.71 20.52
C ILE A 210 10.71 -5.35 21.73
N TYR A 211 10.26 -6.59 21.57
CA TYR A 211 9.68 -7.39 22.65
C TYR A 211 10.76 -8.06 23.52
N LEU A 212 11.17 -7.41 24.61
CA LEU A 212 12.30 -7.87 25.44
C LEU A 212 12.12 -9.27 26.04
N ARG A 213 10.90 -9.76 26.21
CA ARG A 213 10.66 -11.10 26.75
C ARG A 213 11.01 -12.22 25.77
N ALA A 214 11.07 -11.93 24.46
CA ALA A 214 11.52 -12.89 23.45
C ALA A 214 13.04 -13.10 23.48
N TRP A 215 13.82 -12.18 24.04
CA TRP A 215 15.28 -12.27 24.05
C TRP A 215 15.83 -12.33 25.47
N SER A 216 16.81 -13.21 25.69
CA SER A 216 17.51 -13.29 26.97
C SER A 216 18.58 -12.21 27.13
N LYS A 217 19.16 -11.75 26.01
CA LYS A 217 20.24 -10.76 25.97
C LYS A 217 20.09 -9.88 24.73
N VAL A 218 20.23 -8.57 24.91
CA VAL A 218 20.31 -7.59 23.84
C VAL A 218 21.71 -6.96 23.90
N LEU A 219 22.44 -7.03 22.79
CA LEU A 219 23.82 -6.52 22.68
C LEU A 219 23.84 -5.30 21.78
N PHE A 220 24.38 -4.20 22.29
CA PHE A 220 24.60 -2.99 21.51
C PHE A 220 26.06 -2.94 21.03
N ARG A 221 26.28 -2.43 19.82
CA ARG A 221 27.61 -2.23 19.23
C ARG A 221 27.67 -0.86 18.58
N GLY A 222 28.81 -0.18 18.71
CA GLY A 222 29.00 1.18 18.21
C GLY A 222 29.58 2.08 19.28
N ASP A 223 29.37 3.38 19.08
CA ASP A 223 29.83 4.44 19.96
C ASP A 223 29.20 4.35 21.37
N GLU A 224 30.05 4.42 22.39
CA GLU A 224 29.67 4.17 23.77
C GLU A 224 28.68 5.23 24.31
N GLU A 225 28.85 6.49 23.94
CA GLU A 225 27.95 7.56 24.39
C GLU A 225 26.53 7.37 23.85
N ARG A 226 26.41 7.06 22.55
CA ARG A 226 25.12 6.76 21.91
C ARG A 226 24.46 5.52 22.49
N ILE A 227 25.24 4.46 22.77
CA ILE A 227 24.72 3.26 23.42
C ILE A 227 24.18 3.58 24.81
N ARG A 228 24.94 4.32 25.63
CA ARG A 228 24.50 4.71 26.97
C ARG A 228 23.24 5.57 26.93
N ALA A 229 23.12 6.49 25.97
CA ALA A 229 21.91 7.28 25.76
C ALA A 229 20.71 6.40 25.39
N GLN A 230 20.89 5.48 24.44
CA GLN A 230 19.84 4.54 24.01
C GLN A 230 19.38 3.63 25.15
N VAL A 231 20.32 3.04 25.90
CA VAL A 231 20.01 2.17 27.03
C VAL A 231 19.27 2.95 28.12
N ARG A 232 19.66 4.20 28.40
CA ARG A 232 18.96 5.06 29.35
C ARG A 232 17.51 5.33 28.92
N ALA A 233 17.29 5.61 27.63
CA ALA A 233 15.95 5.78 27.07
C ALA A 233 15.09 4.50 27.20
N LEU A 234 15.67 3.33 26.89
CA LEU A 234 14.99 2.04 27.05
C LEU A 234 14.59 1.78 28.50
N LEU A 235 15.49 2.05 29.45
CA LEU A 235 15.23 1.84 30.87
C LEU A 235 14.22 2.84 31.43
N ALA A 236 14.29 4.10 31.00
CA ALA A 236 13.30 5.11 31.37
C ALA A 236 11.91 4.68 30.88
N GLN A 237 11.78 4.22 29.64
CA GLN A 237 10.51 3.76 29.10
C GLN A 237 9.98 2.53 29.88
N LEU A 238 10.84 1.56 30.19
CA LEU A 238 10.48 0.41 31.02
C LEU A 238 9.95 0.84 32.38
N ALA A 239 10.67 1.72 33.07
CA ALA A 239 10.32 2.20 34.41
C ALA A 239 9.03 3.03 34.45
N VAL A 240 8.73 3.78 33.38
CA VAL A 240 7.49 4.56 33.27
C VAL A 240 6.28 3.66 33.04
N PHE A 241 6.38 2.64 32.19
CA PHE A 241 5.22 1.82 31.81
C PHE A 241 5.01 0.58 32.67
N HIS A 242 6.02 0.10 33.38
CA HIS A 242 5.96 -1.10 34.21
C HIS A 242 6.17 -0.77 35.68
N SER A 243 5.34 -1.33 36.55
CA SER A 243 5.53 -1.15 37.99
C SER A 243 6.82 -1.84 38.46
N PRO A 244 7.51 -1.29 39.48
CA PRO A 244 8.73 -1.87 40.00
C PRO A 244 8.54 -3.27 40.61
N THR A 245 7.32 -3.61 41.03
CA THR A 245 6.94 -4.95 41.51
C THR A 245 6.88 -5.98 40.39
N THR A 246 6.51 -5.57 39.17
CA THR A 246 6.29 -6.48 38.03
C THR A 246 7.54 -6.60 37.17
N CYS A 247 8.36 -5.55 37.09
CA CYS A 247 9.58 -5.54 36.31
C CYS A 247 10.75 -5.04 37.15
N GLY A 248 11.59 -5.98 37.61
CA GLY A 248 12.91 -5.63 38.14
C GLY A 248 13.87 -5.34 36.99
N SER A 249 14.23 -4.08 36.78
CA SER A 249 15.33 -3.73 35.89
C SER A 249 16.63 -3.74 36.69
N ARG A 250 17.60 -4.55 36.27
CA ARG A 250 18.98 -4.48 36.74
C ARG A 250 19.87 -4.23 35.53
N CYS A 251 20.56 -3.10 35.54
CA CYS A 251 21.54 -2.76 34.51
C CYS A 251 22.94 -2.80 35.09
N ALA A 252 23.82 -3.53 34.42
CA ALA A 252 25.24 -3.54 34.68
C ALA A 252 25.96 -3.15 33.38
N CYS A 253 26.59 -1.98 33.36
CA CYS A 253 27.52 -1.61 32.31
C CYS A 253 28.89 -2.16 32.70
N ARG A 254 29.40 -3.15 31.96
CA ARG A 254 30.77 -3.63 32.13
C ARG A 254 31.63 -2.99 31.04
N THR A 255 32.36 -1.94 31.39
CA THR A 255 33.42 -1.38 30.54
C THR A 255 34.60 -2.34 30.58
N SER A 256 34.79 -3.16 29.55
CA SER A 256 36.04 -3.91 29.39
C SER A 256 37.10 -2.92 28.90
N GLY A 257 37.89 -2.37 29.82
CA GLY A 257 39.13 -1.68 29.45
C GLY A 257 40.09 -2.69 28.84
N ALA A 258 40.29 -2.64 27.52
CA ALA A 258 41.41 -3.29 26.88
C ALA A 258 42.64 -2.37 27.00
N PRO A 259 43.85 -2.90 27.24
CA PRO A 259 45.07 -2.09 27.26
C PRO A 259 45.28 -1.47 25.88
N SER A 260 45.80 -0.24 25.88
CA SER A 260 46.17 0.56 24.71
C SER A 260 46.83 -0.28 23.60
N GLY A 261 46.23 -0.34 22.41
CA GLY A 261 46.89 -0.93 21.25
C GLY A 261 46.05 -1.24 20.01
N SER A 262 44.72 -1.31 20.08
CA SER A 262 43.90 -1.47 18.88
C SER A 262 42.56 -0.74 18.98
N GLY A 263 42.28 0.12 18.01
CA GLY A 263 41.18 1.10 18.00
C GLY A 263 39.77 0.52 17.82
N ARG A 264 39.37 -0.47 18.64
CA ARG A 264 37.98 -0.95 18.71
C ARG A 264 37.57 -1.19 20.17
N SER A 265 37.21 -0.12 20.87
CA SER A 265 36.54 -0.17 22.17
C SER A 265 35.07 -0.60 22.00
N GLY A 266 34.79 -1.89 22.20
CA GLY A 266 33.42 -2.40 22.23
C GLY A 266 32.86 -2.41 23.65
N CYS A 267 31.93 -1.50 23.97
CA CYS A 267 31.22 -1.52 25.25
C CYS A 267 30.17 -2.64 25.25
N ARG A 268 30.27 -3.62 26.17
CA ARG A 268 29.26 -4.67 26.37
C ARG A 268 28.28 -4.25 27.46
N THR A 269 27.18 -3.62 27.07
CA THR A 269 26.05 -3.41 28.00
C THR A 269 25.15 -4.63 27.97
N VAL A 270 25.04 -5.35 29.10
CA VAL A 270 24.11 -6.46 29.25
C VAL A 270 22.97 -6.00 30.15
N CYS A 271 21.77 -5.83 29.57
CA CYS A 271 20.55 -5.65 30.34
C CYS A 271 19.94 -7.03 30.59
N THR A 272 20.08 -7.57 31.80
CA THR A 272 19.42 -8.81 32.20
C THR A 272 18.06 -8.48 32.79
N GLY A 273 16.98 -8.86 32.11
CA GLY A 273 15.64 -8.86 32.70
C GLY A 273 15.55 -9.98 33.73
N THR A 274 15.43 -9.65 35.02
CA THR A 274 15.17 -10.65 36.05
C THR A 274 13.73 -11.14 35.92
N ARG A 275 13.53 -12.38 35.46
CA ARG A 275 12.25 -13.08 35.63
C ARG A 275 12.04 -13.30 37.13
N ARG A 276 11.12 -12.56 37.75
CA ARG A 276 10.41 -13.07 38.93
C ARG A 276 9.20 -13.83 38.41
N THR A 277 9.30 -15.15 38.41
CA THR A 277 8.14 -16.03 38.27
C THR A 277 7.18 -15.71 39.39
N ALA A 278 5.95 -15.31 39.05
CA ALA A 278 4.87 -15.23 40.02
C ALA A 278 4.63 -16.63 40.62
N PRO A 279 4.43 -16.76 41.93
CA PRO A 279 3.98 -18.04 42.50
C PRO A 279 2.58 -18.33 41.96
N GLY A 280 2.39 -19.53 41.40
CA GLY A 280 1.08 -20.01 40.97
C GLY A 280 0.11 -20.14 42.16
N PRO A 281 -1.21 -20.11 41.91
CA PRO A 281 -2.19 -20.28 42.97
C PRO A 281 -2.06 -21.68 43.62
N PRO A 282 -2.25 -21.79 44.94
CA PRO A 282 -2.30 -23.10 45.58
C PRO A 282 -3.53 -23.87 45.08
N VAL A 283 -3.29 -25.13 44.69
CA VAL A 283 -4.33 -26.16 44.52
C VAL A 283 -4.66 -26.71 45.90
#